data_AF-A0A2M7A9G7-F1
#
_entry.id   AF-A0A2M7A9G7-F1
#
_cell.length_a   1.000
_cell.length_b   1.000
_cell.length_c   1.000
_cell.angle_alpha   90.00
_cell.angle_beta   90.00
_cell.angle_gamma   90.00
#
_symmetry.space_group_name_H-M   'P 1'
#
loop_
_entity.id
_entity.type
_entity.pdbx_description
1 polymer ?
#
loop_
_entity_poly.entity_id
_entity_poly.type
_entity_poly.pdbx_seq_one_letter_code
_entity_poly.pdbx_strand_id
1 'polypeptide(L)' 'MSPPQGFGMQRIYTADKELDETYLVENNDTVVIPRGYHPVVAAPGYSLYYLWVLAGKRRKMVSHDDPQHSWVWCQACLT' A
#
# COMPACT_ATOMS: atom_id res chain seq x y z
N MET A 1 -17.22 16.44 2.77
CA MET A 1 -16.45 16.71 4.01
C MET A 1 -15.47 15.56 4.19
N SER A 2 -14.28 15.81 4.76
CA SER A 2 -13.26 14.77 5.03
C SER A 2 -13.06 14.64 6.55
N PRO A 3 -13.91 13.85 7.24
CA PRO A 3 -13.83 13.70 8.69
C PRO A 3 -12.52 13.01 9.11
N PRO A 4 -11.77 13.55 10.09
CA PRO A 4 -10.44 13.04 10.46
C PRO A 4 -10.45 11.76 11.31
N GLN A 5 -11.61 11.35 11.86
CA GLN A 5 -11.77 10.13 12.65
C GLN A 5 -11.90 8.84 11.81
N GLY A 6 -11.71 8.95 10.49
CA GLY A 6 -11.62 7.78 9.62
C GLY A 6 -10.30 7.03 9.80
N PHE A 7 -10.21 5.85 9.20
CA PHE A 7 -9.00 5.05 9.18
C PHE A 7 -8.79 4.38 7.82
N GLY A 8 -7.59 3.87 7.61
CA GLY A 8 -7.25 2.90 6.57
C GLY A 8 -6.49 1.73 7.14
N MET A 9 -6.11 0.82 6.25
CA MET A 9 -5.17 -0.25 6.58
C MET A 9 -4.03 -0.25 5.58
N GLN A 10 -2.82 -0.42 6.09
CA GLN A 10 -1.63 -0.64 5.27
C GLN A 10 -1.02 -1.98 5.65
N ARG A 11 -0.89 -2.88 4.67
CA ARG A 11 -0.22 -4.17 4.87
C ARG A 11 1.16 -4.11 4.26
N ILE A 12 2.19 -4.56 4.96
CA ILE A 12 3.55 -4.69 4.44
C ILE A 12 3.95 -6.16 4.50
N TYR A 13 4.23 -6.76 3.35
CA TYR A 13 4.57 -8.19 3.31
C TYR A 13 5.60 -8.56 2.23
N THR A 14 6.35 -9.63 2.47
CA THR A 14 7.25 -10.24 1.49
C THR A 14 6.66 -11.52 0.89
N ALA A 15 7.15 -11.94 -0.28
CA ALA A 15 6.65 -13.14 -0.97
C ALA A 15 6.83 -14.43 -0.14
N ASP A 16 7.92 -14.51 0.62
CA ASP A 16 8.27 -15.59 1.54
C ASP A 16 7.57 -15.50 2.91
N LYS A 17 6.83 -14.41 3.18
CA LYS A 17 6.13 -14.14 4.44
C LYS A 17 7.00 -14.00 5.68
N GLU A 18 8.31 -13.82 5.52
CA GLU A 18 9.23 -13.45 6.62
C GLU A 18 8.90 -12.06 7.20
N LEU A 19 8.25 -11.21 6.42
CA LEU A 19 7.58 -9.99 6.88
C LEU A 19 6.12 -10.07 6.43
N ASP A 20 5.18 -9.89 7.36
CA ASP A 20 3.75 -9.74 7.08
C ASP A 20 3.08 -8.99 8.25
N GLU A 21 3.04 -7.67 8.14
CA GLU A 21 2.50 -6.77 9.16
C GLU A 21 1.33 -5.99 8.59
N THR A 22 0.31 -5.77 9.42
CA THR A 22 -0.86 -4.95 9.06
C THR A 22 -1.03 -3.84 10.08
N TYR A 23 -1.09 -2.62 9.58
CA TYR A 23 -1.22 -1.40 10.36
C TYR A 23 -2.61 -0.80 10.14
N LEU A 24 -3.29 -0.48 11.24
CA LEU A 24 -4.41 0.48 11.22
C LEU A 24 -3.78 1.88 11.13
N VAL A 25 -4.17 2.66 10.13
CA VAL A 25 -3.62 4.01 9.91
C VAL A 25 -4.72 5.06 10.06
N GLU A 26 -4.47 6.04 10.93
CA GLU A 26 -5.36 7.17 11.19
C GLU A 26 -4.78 8.47 10.60
N ASN A 27 -5.52 9.57 10.74
CA ASN A 27 -5.10 10.85 10.20
C ASN A 27 -3.76 11.33 10.80
N ASN A 28 -2.81 11.68 9.94
CA ASN A 28 -1.42 12.06 10.26
C ASN A 28 -0.48 10.93 10.71
N ASP A 29 -0.89 9.67 10.61
CA ASP A 29 0.03 8.56 10.84
C ASP A 29 1.10 8.44 9.74
N THR A 30 2.23 7.84 10.11
CA THR A 30 3.33 7.53 9.17
C THR A 30 3.79 6.09 9.39
N VAL A 31 3.90 5.34 8.29
CA VAL A 31 4.37 3.95 8.31
C VAL A 31 5.68 3.84 7.54
N VAL A 32 6.66 3.17 8.14
CA VAL A 32 7.94 2.87 7.49
C VAL A 32 7.80 1.58 6.69
N ILE A 33 8.22 1.61 5.42
CA ILE A 33 8.22 0.43 4.55
C ILE A 33 9.68 -0.08 4.42
N PRO A 34 10.09 -1.12 5.16
CA PRO A 34 11.46 -1.61 5.11
C PRO A 34 11.78 -2.39 3.83
N ARG A 35 10.82 -3.20 3.35
CA ARG A 35 10.89 -3.99 2.11
C ARG A 35 9.52 -4.60 1.81
N GLY A 36 9.37 -5.16 0.61
CA GLY A 36 8.20 -5.95 0.22
C GLY A 36 7.07 -5.13 -0.40
N TYR A 37 5.94 -5.81 -0.59
CA TYR A 37 4.70 -5.26 -1.12
C TYR A 37 3.97 -4.48 -0.04
N HIS A 38 3.32 -3.37 -0.41
CA HIS A 38 2.76 -2.41 0.55
C HIS A 38 1.42 -1.78 0.09
N PRO A 39 0.37 -2.59 -0.15
CA PRO A 39 -0.96 -2.07 -0.52
C PRO A 39 -1.60 -1.28 0.63
N VAL A 40 -2.45 -0.31 0.24
CA VAL A 40 -3.23 0.53 1.16
C VAL A 40 -4.71 0.42 0.80
N VAL A 41 -5.57 0.28 1.80
CA VAL A 41 -7.03 0.27 1.65
C VAL A 41 -7.68 1.30 2.56
N ALA A 42 -8.72 1.96 2.06
CA ALA A 42 -9.50 2.93 2.82
C ALA A 42 -10.69 2.24 3.52
N ALA A 43 -11.04 2.68 4.73
CA ALA A 43 -12.28 2.25 5.37
C ALA A 43 -13.52 2.74 4.58
N PRO A 44 -14.62 1.96 4.54
CA PRO A 44 -15.86 2.39 3.90
C PRO A 44 -16.35 3.73 4.45
N GLY A 45 -16.78 4.63 3.56
CA GLY A 45 -17.29 5.95 3.94
C GLY A 45 -16.22 7.01 4.21
N TYR A 46 -14.93 6.65 4.17
CA TYR A 46 -13.81 7.58 4.34
C TYR A 46 -12.95 7.64 3.08
N SER A 47 -12.47 8.84 2.76
CA SER A 47 -11.44 9.03 1.74
C SER A 47 -10.07 8.98 2.39
N LEU A 48 -9.16 8.21 1.82
CA LEU A 48 -7.77 8.12 2.25
C LEU A 48 -6.87 8.85 1.26
N TYR A 49 -6.09 9.80 1.76
CA TYR A 49 -5.00 10.44 1.03
C TYR A 49 -3.69 10.11 1.74
N TYR A 50 -2.68 9.67 0.99
CA TYR A 50 -1.35 9.42 1.52
C TYR A 50 -0.27 9.97 0.60
N LEU A 51 0.79 10.48 1.20
CA LEU A 51 2.02 10.85 0.52
C LEU A 51 3.07 9.80 0.85
N TRP A 52 3.73 9.25 -0.17
CA TRP A 52 4.85 8.35 0.02
C TRP A 52 6.14 9.00 -0.48
N VAL A 53 7.24 8.70 0.20
CA VAL A 53 8.57 9.22 -0.12
C VAL A 53 9.54 8.04 -0.17
N LEU A 54 10.37 8.01 -1.21
CA LEU A 54 11.43 7.00 -1.37
C LEU A 54 12.77 7.69 -1.56
N ALA A 55 13.78 7.22 -0.84
CA ALA A 55 15.16 7.67 -0.97
C ALA A 55 16.09 6.46 -1.08
N GLY A 56 17.18 6.63 -1.84
CA GLY A 56 18.19 5.60 -2.04
C GLY A 56 19.40 6.15 -2.79
N LYS A 57 20.43 5.33 -2.95
CA LYS A 57 21.71 5.74 -3.59
C LYS A 57 21.54 6.25 -5.03
N ARG A 58 20.50 5.81 -5.74
CA ARG A 58 20.17 6.23 -7.11
C ARG A 58 18.72 6.70 -7.14
N ARG A 59 18.44 7.80 -7.82
CA ARG A 59 17.08 8.28 -8.09
C ARG A 59 16.45 7.48 -9.24
N LYS A 60 16.13 6.20 -8.97
CA LYS A 60 15.43 5.32 -9.91
C LYS A 60 14.30 4.62 -9.17
N MET A 61 13.11 4.69 -9.73
CA MET A 61 11.94 3.96 -9.26
C MET A 61 11.83 2.68 -10.07
N VAL A 62 11.85 1.53 -9.39
CA VAL A 62 11.64 0.22 -10.01
C VAL A 62 10.60 -0.51 -9.17
N SER A 63 9.41 -0.67 -9.72
CA SER A 63 8.34 -1.45 -9.12
C SER A 63 8.37 -2.89 -9.64
N HIS A 64 8.00 -3.83 -8.79
CA HIS A 64 7.73 -5.21 -9.16
C HIS A 64 6.37 -5.57 -8.57
N ASP A 65 5.45 -6.02 -9.42
CA ASP A 65 4.13 -6.44 -8.97
C ASP A 65 4.20 -7.80 -8.27
N ASP A 66 3.25 -8.06 -7.38
CA ASP A 66 3.03 -9.41 -6.85
C ASP A 66 2.41 -10.27 -7.97
N PRO A 67 3.05 -11.38 -8.39
CA PRO A 67 2.50 -12.25 -9.42
C PRO A 67 1.07 -12.72 -9.14
N GLN A 68 0.71 -12.92 -7.87
CA GLN A 68 -0.65 -13.34 -7.46
C GLN A 68 -1.72 -12.27 -7.72
N HIS A 69 -1.32 -11.01 -7.86
CA HIS A 69 -2.20 -9.87 -8.06
C HIS A 69 -2.02 -9.21 -9.44
N SER A 70 -1.19 -9.79 -10.31
CA SER A 70 -0.93 -9.29 -11.67
C SER A 70 -2.19 -9.13 -12.53
N TRP A 71 -3.24 -9.92 -12.25
CA TRP A 71 -4.53 -9.84 -12.93
C TRP A 71 -5.25 -8.49 -12.76
N VAL A 72 -4.94 -7.72 -11.70
CA VAL A 72 -5.55 -6.40 -11.46
C VAL A 72 -5.28 -5.43 -12.61
N TRP A 73 -4.15 -5.60 -13.29
CA TRP A 73 -3.74 -4.78 -14.43
C TRP A 73 -4.19 -5.37 -15.78
N CYS A 74 -4.71 -6.60 -15.79
CA CYS A 74 -5.16 -7.27 -17.00
C CYS A 74 -6.62 -6.92 -17.32
N GLN A 75 -6.82 -5.86 -18.11
CA GLN A 75 -8.15 -5.42 -18.54
C GLN A 75 -8.87 -6.39 -19.50
N ALA A 76 -8.18 -7.38 -20.07
CA ALA A 76 -8.73 -8.30 -21.06
C ALA A 76 -9.24 -9.65 -20.50
N CYS A 77 -9.14 -9.88 -19.18
CA CYS A 77 -9.55 -11.15 -18.56
C CYS A 77 -10.99 -11.14 -17.99
N LEU A 78 -11.77 -10.08 -18.23
CA LEU A 78 -13.15 -9.93 -17.73
C LEU A 78 -14.21 -9.87 -18.85
N THR A 79 -13.86 -10.24 -20.07
CA THR A 79 -14.78 -10.37 -21.22
C THR A 79 -14.71 -11.75 -21.84
#